data_AF-A0A519YXH6-F1
#
_entry.id   AF-A0A519YXH6-F1
#
_cell.length_a   1.000
_cell.length_b   1.000
_cell.length_c   1.000
_cell.angle_alpha   90.00
_cell.angle_beta   90.00
_cell.angle_gamma   90.00
#
_symmetry.space_group_name_H-M   'P 1'
#
loop_
_entity.id
_entity.type
_entity.pdbx_description
1 polymer ?
#
loop_
_entity_poly.entity_id
_entity_poly.type
_entity_poly.pdbx_seq_one_letter_code
_entity_poly.pdbx_strand_id
1 'polypeptide(L)'
;MMKHLNLWLTSLTLLATPAAAQTTAELRGHLTNTGTEKLLLRWWSQPLATHEQQRAVHIEPNGDFTMQVPLTQPTLAQLSYGDEELTVFLEPGDVLALHGDAPELTTTVKFDSGDGAAHRPAAAANNYLQEFSQKFGSNDAFQVLPDNISLQEKGFLAFLDYRRDHEQQLLKQADRRGNFTPAFQAYAAADIAYTYAEDRLTYADLREQTVASQPRLELSANYYDFLQQPGLLPGNELAVPSPHYQDFLLDYVHYQARDTGHQPNSPDYFPTCYKLADKLLSAQARPVVLGRIVLETIRQGHVALPNG
;
A
#
# COMPACT_ATOMS: atom_id res chain seq x y z
N MET A 1 38.46 56.19 35.91
CA MET A 1 38.04 55.24 36.95
C MET A 1 37.08 54.25 36.30
N MET A 2 37.62 53.15 35.77
CA MET A 2 36.90 52.15 34.95
C MET A 2 36.12 51.19 35.86
N LYS A 3 34.85 50.94 35.54
CA LYS A 3 34.07 49.82 36.10
C LYS A 3 33.80 48.84 34.97
N HIS A 4 34.42 47.67 35.03
CA HIS A 4 34.13 46.54 34.15
C HIS A 4 32.83 45.87 34.62
N LEU A 5 31.86 45.72 33.72
CA LEU A 5 30.63 44.99 33.92
C LEU A 5 30.77 43.63 33.21
N ASN A 6 30.99 42.56 33.96
CA ASN A 6 31.01 41.19 33.45
C ASN A 6 29.57 40.69 33.29
N LEU A 7 29.10 40.56 32.05
CA LEU A 7 27.89 39.82 31.70
C LEU A 7 28.23 38.33 31.58
N TRP A 8 27.69 37.53 32.50
CA TRP A 8 27.66 36.09 32.38
C TRP A 8 26.51 35.69 31.44
N LEU A 9 26.85 35.12 30.27
CA LEU A 9 25.90 34.39 29.43
C LEU A 9 25.71 32.99 30.02
N THR A 10 24.55 32.73 30.61
CA THR A 10 24.09 31.37 30.93
C THR A 10 23.43 30.77 29.69
N SER A 11 24.18 29.95 28.97
CA SER A 11 23.68 29.12 27.88
C SER A 11 22.78 28.01 28.46
N LEU A 12 21.46 28.14 28.30
CA LEU A 12 20.50 27.10 28.65
C LEU A 12 20.45 26.05 27.52
N THR A 13 21.28 25.01 27.60
CA THR A 13 21.15 23.84 26.72
C THR A 13 19.90 23.05 27.12
N LEU A 14 18.81 23.21 26.36
CA LEU A 14 17.71 22.24 26.37
C LEU A 14 18.26 20.89 25.89
N LEU A 15 18.49 19.97 26.82
CA LEU A 15 18.64 18.56 26.52
C LEU A 15 17.28 18.07 26.04
N ALA A 16 17.07 18.05 24.73
CA ALA A 16 15.98 17.31 24.12
C ALA A 16 16.21 15.83 24.43
N THR A 17 15.57 15.31 25.48
CA THR A 17 15.44 13.87 25.68
C THR A 17 14.74 13.32 24.44
N PRO A 18 15.32 12.34 23.71
CA PRO A 18 14.58 11.69 22.64
C PRO A 18 13.35 11.08 23.30
N ALA A 19 12.16 11.54 22.91
CA ALA A 19 10.93 10.85 23.24
C ALA A 19 11.14 9.41 22.77
N ALA A 20 11.03 8.45 23.69
CA ALA A 20 11.03 7.05 23.30
C ALA A 20 9.88 6.89 22.31
N ALA A 21 10.20 6.71 21.03
CA ALA A 21 9.20 6.45 20.02
C ALA A 21 8.41 5.23 20.50
N GLN A 22 7.10 5.38 20.71
CA GLN A 22 6.24 4.24 21.03
C GLN A 22 6.38 3.25 19.88
N THR A 23 6.90 2.05 20.16
CA THR A 23 7.14 1.02 19.13
C THR A 23 5.98 0.02 19.08
N THR A 24 4.79 0.42 19.52
CA THR A 24 3.63 -0.45 19.65
C THR A 24 2.37 0.31 19.27
N ALA A 25 1.48 -0.35 18.54
CA ALA A 25 0.07 0.03 18.42
C ALA A 25 -0.78 -0.89 19.29
N GLU A 26 -1.87 -0.38 19.83
CA GLU A 26 -2.89 -1.14 20.55
C GLU A 26 -4.15 -1.25 19.70
N LEU A 27 -4.60 -2.48 19.46
CA LEU A 27 -5.92 -2.77 18.94
C LEU A 27 -6.75 -3.37 20.05
N ARG A 28 -7.87 -2.75 20.38
CA ARG A 28 -8.85 -3.27 21.35
C ARG A 28 -10.24 -3.20 20.79
N GLY A 29 -11.18 -3.91 21.39
CA GLY A 29 -12.52 -3.86 20.85
C GLY A 29 -13.49 -4.83 21.49
N HIS A 30 -14.67 -4.87 20.87
CA HIS A 30 -15.78 -5.73 21.23
C HIS A 30 -16.39 -6.34 19.97
N LEU A 31 -16.44 -7.66 19.91
CA LEU A 31 -17.08 -8.40 18.82
C LEU A 31 -18.29 -9.17 19.33
N THR A 32 -19.39 -9.10 18.59
CA THR A 32 -20.60 -9.89 18.87
C THR A 32 -20.57 -11.22 18.12
N ASN A 33 -21.35 -12.19 18.58
CA ASN A 33 -21.53 -13.49 17.94
C ASN A 33 -20.22 -14.27 17.70
N THR A 34 -19.31 -14.18 18.67
CA THR A 34 -17.99 -14.82 18.62
C THR A 34 -18.09 -16.32 18.90
N GLY A 35 -17.40 -17.12 18.10
CA GLY A 35 -17.18 -18.55 18.32
C GLY A 35 -15.83 -18.85 18.98
N THR A 36 -15.24 -19.99 18.63
CA THR A 36 -13.94 -20.44 19.15
C THR A 36 -12.74 -19.90 18.38
N GLU A 37 -12.99 -19.16 17.29
CA GLU A 37 -11.93 -18.59 16.45
C GLU A 37 -11.13 -17.53 17.20
N LYS A 38 -9.89 -17.33 16.76
CA LYS A 38 -9.02 -16.28 17.27
C LYS A 38 -9.10 -15.07 16.36
N LEU A 39 -8.99 -13.89 16.95
CA LEU A 39 -8.69 -12.68 16.19
C LEU A 39 -7.20 -12.69 15.86
N LEU A 40 -6.88 -12.71 14.57
CA LEU A 40 -5.53 -12.82 14.04
C LEU A 40 -5.16 -11.53 13.29
N LEU A 41 -4.02 -10.94 13.62
CA LEU A 41 -3.42 -9.84 12.89
C LEU A 41 -2.12 -10.31 12.24
N ARG A 42 -1.97 -10.09 10.93
CA ARG A 42 -0.81 -10.48 10.13
C ARG A 42 -0.22 -9.26 9.42
N TRP A 43 1.10 -9.12 9.42
CA TRP A 43 1.77 -8.01 8.75
C TRP A 43 3.19 -8.37 8.34
N TRP A 44 3.77 -7.58 7.44
CA TRP A 44 5.17 -7.70 7.03
C TRP A 44 5.93 -6.48 7.51
N SER A 45 7.07 -6.69 8.16
CA SER A 45 7.91 -5.59 8.65
C SER A 45 8.52 -4.76 7.52
N GLN A 46 8.64 -5.35 6.34
CA GLN A 46 9.08 -4.73 5.10
C GLN A 46 8.58 -5.57 3.90
N PRO A 47 8.46 -4.98 2.70
CA PRO A 47 7.89 -5.67 1.53
C PRO A 47 8.55 -7.00 1.14
N LEU A 48 9.84 -7.17 1.41
CA LEU A 48 10.59 -8.41 1.13
C LEU A 48 10.85 -9.27 2.38
N ALA A 49 10.13 -9.03 3.48
CA ALA A 49 10.28 -9.84 4.68
C ALA A 49 9.94 -11.31 4.35
N THR A 50 10.89 -12.21 4.59
CA THR A 50 10.70 -13.66 4.37
C THR A 50 9.72 -14.28 5.36
N HIS A 51 9.42 -13.58 6.45
CA HIS A 51 8.55 -14.04 7.52
C HIS A 51 7.47 -13.01 7.79
N GLU A 52 6.23 -13.41 7.51
CA GLU A 52 5.04 -12.77 8.03
C GLU A 52 5.12 -12.72 9.57
N GLN A 53 4.83 -11.56 10.13
CA GLN A 53 4.63 -11.37 11.56
C GLN A 53 3.16 -11.57 11.86
N GLN A 54 2.86 -12.20 13.00
CA GLN A 54 1.48 -12.41 13.40
C GLN A 54 1.27 -12.26 14.91
N ARG A 55 0.06 -11.87 15.28
CA ARG A 55 -0.45 -11.86 16.66
C ARG A 55 -1.86 -12.42 16.66
N ALA A 56 -2.12 -13.37 17.54
CA ALA A 56 -3.43 -13.96 17.72
C ALA A 56 -3.89 -13.77 19.16
N VAL A 57 -5.14 -13.37 19.34
CA VAL A 57 -5.78 -13.24 20.66
C VAL A 57 -7.10 -14.00 20.67
N HIS A 58 -7.46 -14.56 21.82
CA HIS A 58 -8.82 -15.05 22.02
C HIS A 58 -9.70 -13.85 22.34
N ILE A 59 -10.95 -13.92 21.89
CA ILE A 59 -11.98 -12.99 22.34
C ILE A 59 -12.53 -13.53 23.66
N GLU A 60 -12.65 -12.65 24.65
CA GLU A 60 -13.21 -13.00 25.95
C GLU A 60 -14.70 -13.39 25.83
N PRO A 61 -15.28 -14.15 26.78
CA PRO A 61 -16.69 -14.55 26.71
C PRO A 61 -17.70 -13.40 26.65
N ASN A 62 -17.31 -12.20 27.07
CA ASN A 62 -18.09 -10.96 26.95
C ASN A 62 -17.97 -10.30 25.56
N GLY A 63 -17.15 -10.82 24.64
CA GLY A 63 -16.89 -10.22 23.32
C GLY A 63 -15.66 -9.30 23.29
N ASP A 64 -15.03 -9.00 24.42
CA ASP A 64 -13.94 -8.02 24.49
C ASP A 64 -12.59 -8.64 24.12
N PHE A 65 -11.70 -7.82 23.58
CA PHE A 65 -10.31 -8.21 23.31
C PHE A 65 -9.34 -7.03 23.38
N THR A 66 -8.06 -7.34 23.55
CA THR A 66 -6.96 -6.36 23.43
C THR A 66 -5.73 -7.04 22.86
N MET A 67 -5.04 -6.37 21.94
CA MET A 67 -3.86 -6.83 21.23
C MET A 67 -2.83 -5.70 21.15
N GLN A 68 -1.60 -5.99 21.55
CA GLN A 68 -0.45 -5.09 21.37
C GLN A 68 0.37 -5.54 20.17
N VAL A 69 0.62 -4.63 19.24
CA VAL A 69 1.26 -4.89 17.96
C VAL A 69 2.59 -4.14 17.92
N PRO A 70 3.75 -4.82 17.94
CA PRO A 70 5.03 -4.14 17.86
C PRO A 70 5.27 -3.62 16.44
N LEU A 71 5.30 -2.30 16.28
CA LEU A 71 5.46 -1.60 15.01
C LEU A 71 6.52 -0.50 15.16
N THR A 72 7.43 -0.41 14.20
CA THR A 72 8.45 0.64 14.14
C THR A 72 8.15 1.71 13.10
N GLN A 73 7.13 1.48 12.26
CA GLN A 73 6.69 2.38 11.20
C GLN A 73 5.20 2.14 10.86
N PRO A 74 4.53 3.12 10.21
CA PRO A 74 3.20 2.93 9.64
C PRO A 74 3.13 1.67 8.77
N THR A 75 2.13 0.82 9.00
CA THR A 75 2.08 -0.53 8.44
C THR A 75 0.65 -0.91 8.07
N LEU A 76 0.48 -1.49 6.87
CA LEU A 76 -0.73 -2.24 6.52
C LEU A 76 -0.66 -3.65 7.12
N ALA A 77 -1.75 -4.08 7.72
CA ALA A 77 -1.90 -5.41 8.29
C ALA A 77 -3.25 -6.01 7.87
N GLN A 78 -3.32 -7.34 7.84
CA GLN A 78 -4.56 -8.09 7.65
C GLN A 78 -5.08 -8.54 9.00
N LEU A 79 -6.30 -8.12 9.33
CA LEU A 79 -7.04 -8.56 10.50
C LEU A 79 -8.08 -9.59 10.06
N SER A 80 -8.06 -10.76 10.66
CA SER A 80 -9.01 -11.82 10.35
C SER A 80 -9.63 -12.47 11.57
N TYR A 81 -10.87 -12.95 11.38
CA TYR A 81 -11.63 -13.74 12.33
C TYR A 81 -12.43 -14.81 11.58
N GLY A 82 -12.04 -16.08 11.71
CA GLY A 82 -12.59 -17.13 10.85
C GLY A 82 -12.28 -16.86 9.37
N ASP A 83 -13.32 -16.84 8.54
CA ASP A 83 -13.22 -16.58 7.09
C ASP A 83 -13.27 -15.07 6.74
N GLU A 84 -13.55 -14.22 7.71
CA GLU A 84 -13.61 -12.77 7.52
C GLU A 84 -12.20 -12.18 7.59
N GLU A 85 -11.82 -11.39 6.58
CA GLU A 85 -10.52 -10.72 6.51
C GLU A 85 -10.67 -9.27 6.00
N LEU A 86 -10.06 -8.33 6.72
CA LEU A 86 -10.03 -6.92 6.33
C LEU A 86 -8.65 -6.30 6.57
N THR A 87 -8.34 -5.29 5.77
CA THR A 87 -7.08 -4.55 5.89
C THR A 87 -7.21 -3.43 6.91
N VAL A 88 -6.21 -3.30 7.77
CA VAL A 88 -6.07 -2.21 8.73
C VAL A 88 -4.74 -1.47 8.54
N PHE A 89 -4.73 -0.17 8.81
CA PHE A 89 -3.54 0.66 8.84
C PHE A 89 -3.23 1.05 10.28
N LEU A 90 -2.03 0.70 10.73
CA LEU A 90 -1.59 0.90 12.11
C LEU A 90 -0.31 1.74 12.15
N GLU A 91 -0.29 2.77 12.99
CA GLU A 91 0.91 3.55 13.26
C GLU A 91 1.46 3.30 14.66
N PRO A 92 2.78 3.41 14.86
CA PRO A 92 3.37 3.30 16.19
C PRO A 92 2.78 4.35 17.14
N GLY A 93 2.28 3.91 18.29
CA GLY A 93 1.61 4.75 19.28
C GLY A 93 0.09 4.81 19.14
N ASP A 94 -0.51 4.26 18.09
CA ASP A 94 -1.96 4.26 17.95
C ASP A 94 -2.67 3.43 19.02
N VAL A 95 -3.82 3.93 19.48
CA VAL A 95 -4.81 3.13 20.22
C VAL A 95 -6.10 3.13 19.41
N LEU A 96 -6.40 2.00 18.78
CA LEU A 96 -7.53 1.80 17.89
C LEU A 96 -8.58 0.92 18.57
N ALA A 97 -9.82 1.41 18.64
CA ALA A 97 -10.96 0.61 19.08
C ALA A 97 -11.71 0.07 17.85
N LEU A 98 -12.12 -1.19 17.92
CA LEU A 98 -12.90 -1.87 16.87
C LEU A 98 -14.17 -2.45 17.47
N HIS A 99 -15.29 -2.34 16.74
CA HIS A 99 -16.51 -3.07 17.06
C HIS A 99 -17.18 -3.61 15.79
N GLY A 100 -17.85 -4.76 15.91
CA GLY A 100 -18.49 -5.41 14.77
C GLY A 100 -19.11 -6.76 15.13
N ASP A 101 -19.76 -7.37 14.15
CA ASP A 101 -20.27 -8.73 14.22
C ASP A 101 -19.22 -9.69 13.68
N ALA A 102 -18.83 -10.71 14.44
CA ALA A 102 -17.67 -11.52 14.08
C ALA A 102 -17.88 -12.37 12.79
N PRO A 103 -19.06 -12.98 12.55
CA PRO A 103 -19.37 -13.65 11.28
C PRO A 103 -19.50 -12.74 10.06
N GLU A 104 -19.77 -11.44 10.24
CA GLU A 104 -19.94 -10.46 9.16
C GLU A 104 -18.95 -9.30 9.31
N LEU A 105 -17.75 -9.58 9.81
CA LEU A 105 -16.81 -8.56 10.27
C LEU A 105 -16.45 -7.60 9.13
N THR A 106 -16.23 -8.12 7.91
CA THR A 106 -15.90 -7.30 6.73
C THR A 106 -17.00 -6.35 6.30
N THR A 107 -18.24 -6.47 6.80
CA THR A 107 -19.33 -5.56 6.45
C THR A 107 -19.81 -4.70 7.62
N THR A 108 -19.61 -5.19 8.84
CA THR A 108 -20.13 -4.56 10.06
C THR A 108 -19.09 -3.81 10.88
N VAL A 109 -17.79 -4.05 10.62
CA VAL A 109 -16.71 -3.43 11.38
C VAL A 109 -16.77 -1.90 11.33
N LYS A 110 -16.53 -1.30 12.49
CA LYS A 110 -16.33 0.14 12.65
C LYS A 110 -15.19 0.39 13.60
N PHE A 111 -14.47 1.46 13.31
CA PHE A 111 -13.32 1.88 14.08
C PHE A 111 -13.60 3.17 14.84
N ASP A 112 -13.22 3.19 16.11
CA ASP A 112 -13.28 4.34 16.99
C ASP A 112 -11.88 4.66 17.53
N SER A 113 -11.71 5.89 18.03
CA SER A 113 -10.50 6.20 18.77
C SER A 113 -10.52 5.44 20.09
N GLY A 114 -9.42 4.74 20.39
CA GLY A 114 -9.28 4.00 21.63
C GLY A 114 -9.40 4.88 22.86
N ASP A 115 -8.70 6.03 22.91
CA ASP A 115 -8.57 6.84 24.13
C ASP A 115 -8.96 8.33 23.98
N GLY A 116 -9.74 8.68 22.95
CA GLY A 116 -10.38 9.99 22.85
C GLY A 116 -10.08 10.76 21.58
N ALA A 117 -9.54 11.97 21.69
CA ALA A 117 -9.30 12.82 20.52
C ALA A 117 -7.99 12.49 19.79
N ALA A 118 -7.01 11.92 20.50
CA ALA A 118 -5.64 11.73 20.01
C ALA A 118 -5.56 10.72 18.85
N HIS A 119 -6.34 9.63 18.90
CA HIS A 119 -6.34 8.58 17.87
C HIS A 119 -7.57 8.61 16.95
N ARG A 120 -8.26 9.75 16.85
CA ARG A 120 -9.29 9.94 15.82
C ARG A 120 -8.77 9.78 14.40
N PRO A 121 -7.55 10.25 14.05
CA PRO A 121 -6.99 10.03 12.73
C PRO A 121 -6.83 8.54 12.39
N ALA A 122 -6.37 7.72 13.34
CA ALA A 122 -6.24 6.27 13.16
C ALA A 122 -7.59 5.59 12.92
N ALA A 123 -8.61 5.96 13.71
CA ALA A 123 -9.98 5.47 13.50
C ALA A 123 -10.53 5.89 12.13
N ALA A 124 -10.32 7.14 11.73
CA ALA A 124 -10.75 7.64 10.44
C ALA A 124 -10.06 6.91 9.28
N ALA A 125 -8.76 6.65 9.39
CA ALA A 125 -7.98 5.93 8.39
C ALA A 125 -8.54 4.53 8.13
N ASN A 126 -8.81 3.78 9.21
CA ASN A 126 -9.34 2.43 9.10
C ASN A 126 -10.81 2.41 8.64
N ASN A 127 -11.63 3.38 9.04
CA ASN A 127 -12.98 3.55 8.49
C ASN A 127 -12.95 3.92 6.99
N TYR A 128 -11.95 4.68 6.52
CA TYR A 128 -11.77 4.93 5.10
C TYR A 128 -11.43 3.65 4.35
N LEU A 129 -10.50 2.83 4.85
CA LEU A 129 -10.14 1.56 4.21
C LEU A 129 -11.36 0.65 4.07
N GLN A 130 -12.17 0.60 5.11
CA GLN A 130 -13.41 -0.13 5.14
C GLN A 130 -14.43 0.38 4.11
N GLU A 131 -14.67 1.69 4.07
CA GLU A 131 -15.57 2.34 3.11
C GLU A 131 -15.06 2.17 1.66
N PHE A 132 -13.74 2.26 1.46
CA PHE A 132 -13.08 2.08 0.17
C PHE A 132 -13.26 0.65 -0.34
N SER A 133 -12.98 -0.35 0.49
CA SER A 133 -13.15 -1.77 0.14
C SER A 133 -14.59 -2.10 -0.23
N GLN A 134 -15.57 -1.68 0.58
CA GLN A 134 -16.99 -1.92 0.31
C GLN A 134 -17.47 -1.25 -0.97
N LYS A 135 -17.01 -0.01 -1.22
CA LYS A 135 -17.50 0.79 -2.34
C LYS A 135 -16.87 0.39 -3.68
N PHE A 136 -15.58 0.08 -3.67
CA PHE A 136 -14.79 -0.14 -4.87
C PHE A 136 -14.36 -1.59 -5.04
N GLY A 137 -13.91 -2.26 -3.97
CA GLY A 137 -13.44 -3.66 -4.01
C GLY A 137 -14.54 -4.65 -4.38
N SER A 138 -15.74 -4.49 -3.83
CA SER A 138 -16.87 -5.39 -4.09
C SER A 138 -17.75 -4.98 -5.28
N ASN A 139 -17.36 -3.93 -6.02
CA ASN A 139 -18.18 -3.38 -7.09
C ASN A 139 -17.47 -3.47 -8.45
N ASP A 140 -17.93 -4.42 -9.26
CA ASP A 140 -17.43 -4.70 -10.61
C ASP A 140 -17.34 -3.46 -11.52
N ALA A 141 -18.20 -2.45 -11.31
CA ALA A 141 -18.17 -1.20 -12.08
C ALA A 141 -16.89 -0.36 -11.85
N PHE A 142 -16.08 -0.69 -10.84
CA PHE A 142 -14.79 -0.06 -10.54
C PHE A 142 -13.59 -1.00 -10.75
N GLN A 143 -13.82 -2.25 -11.17
CA GLN A 143 -12.76 -3.24 -11.30
C GLN A 143 -12.30 -3.40 -12.74
N VAL A 144 -11.01 -3.68 -12.97
CA VAL A 144 -10.46 -3.99 -14.30
C VAL A 144 -10.81 -5.43 -14.68
N LEU A 145 -12.10 -5.68 -14.85
CA LEU A 145 -12.67 -6.97 -15.23
C LEU A 145 -12.73 -7.12 -16.76
N PRO A 146 -12.99 -8.34 -17.27
CA PRO A 146 -13.03 -8.62 -18.71
C PRO A 146 -13.85 -7.62 -19.54
N ASP A 147 -14.97 -7.13 -19.02
CA ASP A 147 -15.80 -6.14 -19.72
C ASP A 147 -15.11 -4.78 -19.85
N ASN A 148 -14.46 -4.31 -18.78
CA ASN A 148 -13.76 -3.02 -18.76
C ASN A 148 -12.43 -3.07 -19.53
N ILE A 149 -11.65 -4.16 -19.41
CA ILE A 149 -10.39 -4.31 -20.15
C ILE A 149 -10.62 -4.51 -21.67
N SER A 150 -11.78 -5.02 -22.07
CA SER A 150 -12.15 -5.21 -23.48
C SER A 150 -12.46 -3.91 -24.22
N LEU A 151 -12.72 -2.82 -23.50
CA LEU A 151 -12.93 -1.49 -24.06
C LEU A 151 -11.75 -1.09 -24.97
N GLN A 152 -12.01 -0.18 -25.91
CA GLN A 152 -10.96 0.48 -26.69
C GLN A 152 -10.31 1.59 -25.85
N GLU A 153 -9.12 2.06 -26.25
CA GLU A 153 -8.30 3.01 -25.47
C GLU A 153 -9.10 4.15 -24.83
N LYS A 154 -9.89 4.89 -25.63
CA LYS A 154 -10.71 6.01 -25.13
C LYS A 154 -11.72 5.57 -24.06
N GLY A 155 -12.35 4.42 -24.24
CA GLY A 155 -13.33 3.88 -23.30
C GLY A 155 -12.66 3.43 -21.99
N PHE A 156 -11.52 2.76 -22.10
CA PHE A 156 -10.75 2.30 -20.95
C PHE A 156 -10.22 3.49 -20.13
N LEU A 157 -9.65 4.50 -20.77
CA LEU A 157 -9.18 5.71 -20.09
C LEU A 157 -10.33 6.45 -19.39
N ALA A 158 -11.51 6.55 -20.02
CA ALA A 158 -12.68 7.16 -19.40
C ALA A 158 -13.15 6.38 -18.17
N PHE A 159 -13.09 5.04 -18.21
CA PHE A 159 -13.38 4.19 -17.06
C PHE A 159 -12.38 4.40 -15.92
N LEU A 160 -11.07 4.42 -16.22
CA LEU A 160 -10.04 4.65 -15.20
C LEU A 160 -10.15 6.05 -14.57
N ASP A 161 -10.42 7.07 -15.38
CA ASP A 161 -10.63 8.43 -14.88
C ASP A 161 -11.88 8.50 -13.99
N TYR A 162 -12.99 7.85 -14.40
CA TYR A 162 -14.19 7.75 -13.59
C TYR A 162 -13.92 7.09 -12.23
N ARG A 163 -13.21 5.97 -12.19
CA ARG A 163 -12.84 5.29 -10.94
C ARG A 163 -11.98 6.19 -10.06
N ARG A 164 -10.86 6.70 -10.60
CA ARG A 164 -9.92 7.55 -9.88
C ARG A 164 -10.61 8.77 -9.27
N ASP A 165 -11.50 9.42 -10.01
CA ASP A 165 -12.21 10.61 -9.53
C ASP A 165 -13.11 10.28 -8.32
N HIS A 166 -13.77 9.13 -8.33
CA HIS A 166 -14.60 8.67 -7.21
C HIS A 166 -13.77 8.28 -5.98
N GLU A 167 -12.64 7.61 -6.19
CA GLU A 167 -11.69 7.25 -5.13
C GLU A 167 -11.11 8.51 -4.48
N GLN A 168 -10.65 9.47 -5.28
CA GLN A 168 -10.15 10.76 -4.78
C GLN A 168 -11.23 11.56 -4.06
N GLN A 169 -12.48 11.50 -4.53
CA GLN A 169 -13.60 12.15 -3.86
C GLN A 169 -13.86 11.52 -2.49
N LEU A 170 -13.84 10.19 -2.39
CA LEU A 170 -13.95 9.50 -1.10
C LEU A 170 -12.82 9.92 -0.16
N LEU A 171 -11.57 9.90 -0.63
CA LEU A 171 -10.41 10.27 0.17
C LEU A 171 -10.53 11.69 0.72
N LYS A 172 -10.88 12.66 -0.13
CA LYS A 172 -11.10 14.07 0.28
C LYS A 172 -12.24 14.21 1.29
N GLN A 173 -13.32 13.44 1.15
CA GLN A 173 -14.44 13.48 2.08
C GLN A 173 -14.08 12.86 3.44
N ALA A 174 -13.36 11.75 3.43
CA ALA A 174 -12.92 11.08 4.64
C ALA A 174 -11.89 11.91 5.41
N ASP A 175 -10.91 12.51 4.72
CA ASP A 175 -9.91 13.38 5.35
C ASP A 175 -10.55 14.60 6.02
N ARG A 176 -11.52 15.25 5.37
CA ARG A 176 -12.28 16.36 5.99
C ARG A 176 -13.01 15.97 7.27
N ARG A 177 -13.44 14.71 7.39
CA ARG A 177 -14.15 14.20 8.57
C ARG A 177 -13.18 13.81 9.69
N GLY A 178 -12.05 13.23 9.34
CA GLY A 178 -11.16 12.53 10.26
C GLY A 178 -9.81 13.18 10.54
N ASN A 179 -9.37 14.10 9.68
CA ASN A 179 -8.05 14.71 9.65
C ASN A 179 -6.94 13.65 9.71
N PHE A 180 -6.67 13.00 8.57
CA PHE A 180 -5.72 11.90 8.51
C PHE A 180 -4.33 12.29 8.98
N THR A 181 -3.57 11.29 9.42
CA THR A 181 -2.15 11.47 9.63
C THR A 181 -1.46 11.69 8.27
N PRO A 182 -0.30 12.38 8.25
CA PRO A 182 0.48 12.53 7.02
C PRO A 182 0.86 11.19 6.39
N ALA A 183 1.16 10.17 7.20
CA ALA A 183 1.53 8.85 6.72
C ALA A 183 0.37 8.16 6.00
N PHE A 184 -0.82 8.16 6.60
CA PHE A 184 -1.99 7.56 5.98
C PHE A 184 -2.43 8.32 4.72
N GLN A 185 -2.43 9.66 4.76
CA GLN A 185 -2.75 10.49 3.60
C GLN A 185 -1.80 10.22 2.43
N ALA A 186 -0.50 10.04 2.72
CA ALA A 186 0.49 9.69 1.71
C ALA A 186 0.25 8.29 1.14
N TYR A 187 -0.03 7.30 2.00
CA TYR A 187 -0.35 5.94 1.58
C TYR A 187 -1.60 5.92 0.68
N ALA A 188 -2.74 6.44 1.14
CA ALA A 188 -4.00 6.34 0.41
C ALA A 188 -3.98 7.13 -0.91
N ALA A 189 -3.29 8.27 -0.96
CA ALA A 189 -3.10 9.01 -2.20
C ALA A 189 -2.18 8.26 -3.18
N ALA A 190 -1.13 7.61 -2.67
CA ALA A 190 -0.24 6.80 -3.49
C ALA A 190 -0.96 5.57 -4.04
N ASP A 191 -1.78 4.90 -3.24
CA ASP A 191 -2.53 3.72 -3.64
C ASP A 191 -3.39 4.03 -4.88
N ILE A 192 -4.22 5.08 -4.81
CA ILE A 192 -5.04 5.54 -5.94
C ILE A 192 -4.18 5.90 -7.17
N ALA A 193 -3.08 6.63 -6.96
CA ALA A 193 -2.23 7.09 -8.06
C ALA A 193 -1.54 5.92 -8.78
N TYR A 194 -1.05 4.95 -8.02
CA TYR A 194 -0.30 3.83 -8.56
C TYR A 194 -1.20 2.74 -9.13
N THR A 195 -2.37 2.46 -8.57
CA THR A 195 -3.35 1.58 -9.23
C THR A 195 -3.79 2.15 -10.58
N TYR A 196 -4.04 3.47 -10.66
CA TYR A 196 -4.35 4.12 -11.94
C TYR A 196 -3.19 4.02 -12.95
N ALA A 197 -1.95 4.23 -12.51
CA ALA A 197 -0.79 4.19 -13.38
C ALA A 197 -0.45 2.75 -13.84
N GLU A 198 -0.57 1.78 -12.94
CA GLU A 198 -0.39 0.35 -13.19
C GLU A 198 -1.39 -0.16 -14.23
N ASP A 199 -2.68 0.11 -14.04
CA ASP A 199 -3.73 -0.32 -14.98
C ASP A 199 -3.53 0.28 -16.37
N ARG A 200 -3.05 1.53 -16.46
CA ARG A 200 -2.69 2.12 -17.75
C ARG A 200 -1.48 1.44 -18.37
N LEU A 201 -0.47 1.12 -17.57
CA LEU A 201 0.78 0.54 -18.05
C LEU A 201 0.56 -0.88 -18.59
N THR A 202 -0.27 -1.68 -17.93
CA THR A 202 -0.50 -3.10 -18.26
C THR A 202 -1.65 -3.32 -19.25
N TYR A 203 -2.46 -2.30 -19.53
CA TYR A 203 -3.67 -2.37 -20.36
C TYR A 203 -3.52 -3.17 -21.66
N ALA A 204 -2.52 -2.84 -22.49
CA ALA A 204 -2.36 -3.50 -23.79
C ALA A 204 -2.08 -5.00 -23.65
N ASP A 205 -1.29 -5.39 -22.65
CA ASP A 205 -0.94 -6.79 -22.37
C ASP A 205 -2.14 -7.55 -21.82
N LEU A 206 -2.82 -6.98 -20.81
CA LEU A 206 -3.99 -7.60 -20.19
C LEU A 206 -5.15 -7.74 -21.19
N ARG A 207 -5.33 -6.75 -22.06
CA ARG A 207 -6.36 -6.79 -23.10
C ARG A 207 -6.07 -7.88 -24.13
N GLU A 208 -4.82 -7.99 -24.59
CA GLU A 208 -4.41 -9.04 -25.54
C GLU A 208 -4.66 -10.44 -24.96
N GLN A 209 -4.37 -10.65 -23.67
CA GLN A 209 -4.64 -11.92 -22.98
C GLN A 209 -6.14 -12.20 -22.81
N THR A 210 -6.93 -11.17 -22.54
CA THR A 210 -8.37 -11.31 -22.28
C THR A 210 -9.18 -11.47 -23.57
N VAL A 211 -8.80 -10.76 -24.63
CA VAL A 211 -9.51 -10.71 -25.91
C VAL A 211 -8.64 -11.29 -27.02
N ALA A 212 -8.13 -12.50 -26.79
CA ALA A 212 -7.13 -13.16 -27.65
C ALA A 212 -7.57 -13.38 -29.12
N SER A 213 -8.86 -13.23 -29.43
CA SER A 213 -9.37 -13.29 -30.80
C SER A 213 -9.20 -11.98 -31.59
N GLN A 214 -8.80 -10.90 -30.92
CA GLN A 214 -8.55 -9.60 -31.52
C GLN A 214 -7.04 -9.33 -31.61
N PRO A 215 -6.59 -8.59 -32.63
CA PRO A 215 -5.20 -8.15 -32.69
C PRO A 215 -4.87 -7.28 -31.47
N ARG A 216 -3.58 -7.28 -31.08
CA ARG A 216 -3.07 -6.37 -30.05
C ARG A 216 -3.44 -4.93 -30.42
N LEU A 217 -3.94 -4.19 -29.44
CA LEU A 217 -4.38 -2.83 -29.64
C LEU A 217 -3.18 -1.92 -29.92
N GLU A 218 -3.23 -1.19 -31.03
CA GLU A 218 -2.33 -0.07 -31.28
C GLU A 218 -2.80 1.13 -30.46
N LEU A 219 -1.99 1.53 -29.50
CA LEU A 219 -2.27 2.68 -28.64
C LEU A 219 -1.84 3.98 -29.31
N SER A 220 -2.49 5.08 -28.95
CA SER A 220 -2.12 6.42 -29.39
C SER A 220 -0.67 6.78 -29.02
N ALA A 221 -0.04 7.62 -29.84
CA ALA A 221 1.37 7.99 -29.66
C ALA A 221 1.67 8.67 -28.30
N ASN A 222 0.66 9.30 -27.69
CA ASN A 222 0.74 9.99 -26.41
C ASN A 222 0.16 9.18 -25.24
N TYR A 223 -0.20 7.91 -25.46
CA TYR A 223 -0.83 7.07 -24.43
C TYR A 223 0.04 6.98 -23.16
N TYR A 224 1.36 6.86 -23.32
CA TYR A 224 2.31 6.69 -22.23
C TYR A 224 2.84 8.01 -21.63
N ASP A 225 2.33 9.17 -22.05
CA ASP A 225 2.76 10.48 -21.52
C ASP A 225 2.54 10.59 -20.00
N PHE A 226 1.63 9.79 -19.42
CA PHE A 226 1.42 9.74 -17.98
C PHE A 226 2.66 9.34 -17.18
N LEU A 227 3.59 8.58 -17.79
CA LEU A 227 4.86 8.20 -17.15
C LEU A 227 5.77 9.41 -16.87
N GLN A 228 5.51 10.55 -17.53
CA GLN A 228 6.24 11.79 -17.32
C GLN A 228 5.60 12.68 -16.25
N GLN A 229 4.50 12.26 -15.62
CA GLN A 229 3.85 13.04 -14.57
C GLN A 229 4.78 13.21 -13.36
N PRO A 230 4.93 14.44 -12.84
CA PRO A 230 5.79 14.70 -11.68
C PRO A 230 5.41 13.83 -10.48
N GLY A 231 6.42 13.19 -9.87
CA GLY A 231 6.25 12.38 -8.67
C GLY A 231 5.85 10.92 -8.91
N LEU A 232 5.54 10.52 -10.14
CA LEU A 232 5.27 9.11 -10.46
C LEU A 232 6.57 8.28 -10.51
N LEU A 233 7.59 8.81 -11.17
CA LEU A 233 8.94 8.23 -11.34
C LEU A 233 10.01 9.28 -10.96
N PRO A 234 11.23 8.88 -10.50
CA PRO A 234 11.75 7.51 -10.34
C PRO A 234 11.16 6.73 -9.15
N GLY A 235 10.25 7.34 -8.39
CA GLY A 235 9.52 6.70 -7.31
C GLY A 235 9.05 7.70 -6.24
N ASN A 236 8.04 7.31 -5.48
CA ASN A 236 7.60 7.98 -4.26
C ASN A 236 8.02 7.14 -3.04
N GLU A 237 9.10 7.53 -2.36
CA GLU A 237 9.64 6.76 -1.23
C GLU A 237 8.67 6.64 -0.04
N LEU A 238 7.69 7.54 0.07
CA LEU A 238 6.62 7.44 1.08
C LEU A 238 5.57 6.37 0.71
N ALA A 239 5.52 5.95 -0.55
CA ALA A 239 4.60 4.95 -1.08
C ALA A 239 5.15 3.53 -1.03
N VAL A 240 6.40 3.31 -0.59
CA VAL A 240 7.02 1.98 -0.52
C VAL A 240 6.14 0.93 0.18
N PRO A 241 5.40 1.26 1.25
CA PRO A 241 4.46 0.30 1.86
C PRO A 241 3.25 -0.09 1.00
N SER A 242 2.87 0.69 -0.03
CA SER A 242 1.75 0.36 -0.93
C SER A 242 2.14 -0.78 -1.88
N PRO A 243 1.37 -1.88 -1.93
CA PRO A 243 1.59 -2.95 -2.90
C PRO A 243 1.50 -2.46 -4.35
N HIS A 244 0.51 -1.63 -4.68
CA HIS A 244 0.32 -1.07 -6.02
C HIS A 244 1.50 -0.21 -6.49
N TYR A 245 2.14 0.51 -5.57
CA TYR A 245 3.38 1.21 -5.91
C TYR A 245 4.50 0.25 -6.29
N GLN A 246 4.67 -0.84 -5.54
CA GLN A 246 5.70 -1.84 -5.83
C GLN A 246 5.42 -2.57 -7.14
N ASP A 247 4.16 -2.90 -7.40
CA ASP A 247 3.72 -3.55 -8.65
C ASP A 247 3.93 -2.63 -9.85
N PHE A 248 3.49 -1.38 -9.77
CA PHE A 248 3.75 -0.37 -10.80
C PHE A 248 5.24 -0.24 -11.13
N LEU A 249 6.12 -0.14 -10.14
CA LEU A 249 7.56 -0.01 -10.39
C LEU A 249 8.14 -1.25 -11.06
N LEU A 250 7.71 -2.45 -10.66
CA LEU A 250 8.14 -3.70 -11.26
C LEU A 250 7.68 -3.78 -12.72
N ASP A 251 6.41 -3.48 -12.98
CA ASP A 251 5.85 -3.47 -14.33
C ASP A 251 6.47 -2.39 -15.20
N TYR A 252 6.84 -1.25 -14.62
CA TYR A 252 7.56 -0.20 -15.34
C TYR A 252 8.94 -0.66 -15.78
N VAL A 253 9.65 -1.43 -14.95
CA VAL A 253 10.93 -2.04 -15.32
C VAL A 253 10.74 -3.06 -16.46
N HIS A 254 9.71 -3.92 -16.36
CA HIS A 254 9.38 -4.88 -17.42
C HIS A 254 8.99 -4.19 -18.73
N TYR A 255 8.24 -3.08 -18.65
CA TYR A 255 7.91 -2.23 -19.79
C TYR A 255 9.18 -1.66 -20.45
N GLN A 256 10.10 -1.09 -19.67
CA GLN A 256 11.37 -0.54 -20.18
C GLN A 256 12.26 -1.62 -20.84
N ALA A 257 12.30 -2.84 -20.27
CA ALA A 257 13.04 -3.95 -20.88
C ALA A 257 12.47 -4.32 -22.27
N ARG A 258 11.14 -4.35 -22.39
CA ARG A 258 10.47 -4.66 -23.67
C ARG A 258 10.61 -3.54 -24.69
N ASP A 259 10.53 -2.28 -24.26
CA ASP A 259 10.73 -1.11 -25.11
C ASP A 259 12.15 -1.08 -25.71
N THR A 260 13.14 -1.59 -24.97
CA THR A 260 14.52 -1.78 -25.44
C THR A 260 14.76 -3.08 -26.21
N GLY A 261 13.70 -3.85 -26.49
CA GLY A 261 13.75 -5.04 -27.35
C GLY A 261 14.00 -6.37 -26.62
N HIS A 262 14.08 -6.39 -25.28
CA HIS A 262 14.22 -7.60 -24.50
C HIS A 262 12.84 -8.17 -24.14
N GLN A 263 12.48 -9.29 -24.74
CA GLN A 263 11.21 -9.98 -24.49
C GLN A 263 11.32 -10.95 -23.30
N PRO A 264 10.22 -11.32 -22.62
CA PRO A 264 10.28 -12.25 -21.46
C PRO A 264 10.92 -13.62 -21.73
N ASN A 265 10.94 -14.06 -22.99
CA ASN A 265 11.61 -15.29 -23.43
C ASN A 265 13.09 -15.08 -23.84
N SER A 266 13.60 -13.86 -23.76
CA SER A 266 14.98 -13.52 -24.08
C SER A 266 15.89 -14.00 -22.95
N PRO A 267 17.01 -14.69 -23.21
CA PRO A 267 17.89 -15.22 -22.16
C PRO A 267 18.42 -14.15 -21.20
N ASP A 268 18.50 -12.91 -21.65
CA ASP A 268 18.99 -11.75 -20.89
C ASP A 268 17.87 -10.86 -20.34
N TYR A 269 16.60 -11.25 -20.44
CA TYR A 269 15.46 -10.45 -19.99
C TYR A 269 15.59 -10.00 -18.52
N PHE A 270 15.66 -10.96 -17.59
CA PHE A 270 15.79 -10.65 -16.17
C PHE A 270 17.11 -9.95 -15.80
N PRO A 271 18.27 -10.32 -16.36
CA PRO A 271 19.49 -9.52 -16.24
C PRO A 271 19.32 -8.06 -16.68
N THR A 272 18.56 -7.81 -17.76
CA THR A 272 18.24 -6.46 -18.22
C THR A 272 17.30 -5.74 -17.27
N CYS A 273 16.21 -6.39 -16.81
CA CYS A 273 15.30 -5.83 -15.81
C CYS A 273 16.06 -5.44 -14.54
N TYR A 274 16.96 -6.29 -14.04
CA TYR A 274 17.77 -6.00 -12.86
C TYR A 274 18.62 -4.74 -13.06
N LYS A 275 19.34 -4.63 -14.19
CA LYS A 275 20.16 -3.44 -14.51
C LYS A 275 19.30 -2.17 -14.67
N LEU A 276 18.12 -2.28 -15.26
CA LEU A 276 17.19 -1.17 -15.43
C LEU A 276 16.68 -0.69 -14.07
N ALA A 277 16.17 -1.59 -13.22
CA ALA A 277 15.73 -1.28 -11.87
C ALA A 277 16.84 -0.64 -11.04
N ASP A 278 18.07 -1.15 -11.15
CA ASP A 278 19.24 -0.63 -10.45
C ASP A 278 19.56 0.82 -10.79
N LYS A 279 19.35 1.19 -12.06
CA LYS A 279 19.59 2.52 -12.61
C LYS A 279 18.44 3.49 -12.37
N LEU A 280 17.21 2.99 -12.49
CA LEU A 280 15.99 3.80 -12.46
C LEU A 280 15.55 4.11 -11.03
N LEU A 281 15.71 3.17 -10.10
CA LEU A 281 15.15 3.26 -8.76
C LEU A 281 16.22 3.68 -7.74
N SER A 282 15.77 4.28 -6.65
CA SER A 282 16.64 4.72 -5.56
C SER A 282 16.12 4.29 -4.19
N ALA A 283 16.90 4.60 -3.15
CA ALA A 283 16.53 4.48 -1.74
C ALA A 283 15.81 3.16 -1.37
N GLN A 284 14.59 3.22 -0.83
CA GLN A 284 13.89 2.06 -0.24
C GLN A 284 13.18 1.21 -1.30
N ALA A 285 12.74 1.82 -2.40
CA ALA A 285 12.08 1.10 -3.49
C ALA A 285 13.04 0.18 -4.26
N ARG A 286 14.29 0.61 -4.48
CA ARG A 286 15.30 -0.15 -5.24
C ARG A 286 15.51 -1.58 -4.71
N PRO A 287 15.89 -1.82 -3.44
CA PRO A 287 16.11 -3.18 -2.95
C PRO A 287 14.84 -4.04 -3.02
N VAL A 288 13.65 -3.45 -2.85
CA VAL A 288 12.37 -4.15 -2.98
C VAL A 288 12.18 -4.69 -4.39
N VAL A 289 12.27 -3.83 -5.40
CA VAL A 289 12.06 -4.22 -6.80
C VAL A 289 13.16 -5.16 -7.29
N LEU A 290 14.43 -4.91 -6.94
CA LEU A 290 15.53 -5.81 -7.28
C LEU A 290 15.32 -7.22 -6.70
N GLY A 291 14.87 -7.32 -5.45
CA GLY A 291 14.56 -8.61 -4.83
C GLY A 291 13.40 -9.33 -5.53
N ARG A 292 12.36 -8.60 -5.93
CA ARG A 292 11.23 -9.18 -6.71
C ARG A 292 11.69 -9.71 -8.07
N ILE A 293 12.53 -8.98 -8.80
CA ILE A 293 13.10 -9.44 -10.08
C ILE A 293 13.90 -10.73 -9.89
N VAL A 294 14.69 -10.84 -8.82
CA VAL A 294 15.44 -12.07 -8.50
C VAL A 294 14.48 -13.23 -8.21
N LEU A 295 13.42 -13.00 -7.44
CA LEU A 295 12.41 -14.02 -7.15
C LEU A 295 11.69 -14.50 -8.43
N GLU A 296 11.36 -13.59 -9.35
CA GLU A 296 10.78 -13.94 -10.65
C GLU A 296 11.73 -14.77 -11.52
N THR A 297 13.00 -14.36 -11.58
CA THR A 297 14.06 -15.08 -12.32
C THR A 297 14.13 -16.54 -11.86
N ILE A 298 14.12 -16.77 -10.54
CA ILE A 298 14.16 -18.11 -9.95
C ILE A 298 12.87 -18.88 -10.26
N ARG A 299 11.70 -18.27 -10.06
CA ARG A 299 10.39 -18.91 -10.31
C ARG A 299 10.21 -19.32 -11.76
N GLN A 300 10.71 -18.52 -12.70
CA GLN A 300 10.59 -18.78 -14.14
C GLN A 300 11.73 -19.63 -14.70
N GLY A 301 12.61 -20.18 -13.85
CA GLY A 301 13.67 -21.09 -14.28
C GLY A 301 14.77 -20.42 -15.12
N HIS A 302 14.88 -19.08 -15.11
CA HIS A 302 15.93 -18.32 -15.81
C HIS A 302 17.26 -18.33 -15.01
N VAL A 303 17.58 -19.45 -14.37
CA VAL A 303 18.88 -19.64 -13.74
C VAL A 303 19.81 -20.17 -14.83
N ALA A 304 20.57 -19.29 -15.47
CA ALA A 304 21.69 -19.72 -16.28
C ALA A 304 22.67 -20.45 -15.35
N LEU A 305 22.69 -21.78 -15.42
CA LEU A 305 23.80 -22.55 -14.87
C LEU A 305 25.05 -22.07 -15.62
N PRO A 306 26.11 -21.63 -14.94
CA PRO A 306 27.35 -21.33 -15.62
C PRO A 306 27.77 -22.60 -16.36
N ASN A 307 27.91 -22.50 -17.68
CA ASN A 307 28.54 -23.56 -18.47
C ASN A 307 29.93 -23.79 -17.86
N GLY A 308 30.12 -24.98 -17.28
CA GLY A 308 31.41 -25.46 -16.82
C GLY A 308 32.34 -25.80 -17.98
#